data_AF-A0A0M1JAQ2-F1
#
_entry.id   AF-A0A0M1JAQ2-F1
#
_cell.length_a   1.000
_cell.length_b   1.000
_cell.length_c   1.000
_cell.angle_alpha   90.00
_cell.angle_beta   90.00
_cell.angle_gamma   90.00
#
_symmetry.space_group_name_H-M   'P 1'
#
loop_
_entity.id
_entity.type
_entity.pdbx_description
1 polymer ?
#
loop_
_entity_poly.entity_id
_entity_poly.type
_entity_poly.pdbx_seq_one_letter_code
_entity_poly.pdbx_strand_id
1 'polypeptide(L)'
;MFEIFSTAFNAAIVITIPFIVSHIGNMLLYKVVQQEFFQVPILRTLAHTQGILAGLLLMRLQLDSSYFNLERIFLVNGPWNITLYEFLMDRANVFVYDSFSVLRLLGDVPSNEGLLAVLIVVILPLLLVVFSMRFWERSDAVRALLASAGIALWTGWFTVYLVCTVFWTLYSLNFWILGLAVLYIQYRKSLGGGGHH
;
A
#
# COMPACT_ATOMS: atom_id res chain seq x y z
N MET A 1 -4.11 14.13 -28.39
CA MET A 1 -4.22 15.21 -27.38
C MET A 1 -5.26 14.86 -26.31
N PHE A 2 -6.45 14.39 -26.69
CA PHE A 2 -7.51 13.96 -25.75
C PHE A 2 -7.09 12.80 -24.82
N GLU A 3 -6.37 11.80 -25.34
CA GLU A 3 -5.89 10.66 -24.53
C GLU A 3 -4.85 11.07 -23.47
N ILE A 4 -3.90 11.94 -23.83
CA ILE A 4 -2.89 12.45 -22.89
C ILE A 4 -3.56 13.24 -21.76
N PHE A 5 -4.55 14.07 -22.09
CA PHE A 5 -5.33 14.80 -21.10
C PHE A 5 -6.10 13.87 -20.16
N SER A 6 -6.75 12.82 -20.70
CA SER A 6 -7.45 11.82 -19.90
C SER A 6 -6.50 11.07 -18.96
N THR A 7 -5.32 10.66 -19.42
CA THR A 7 -4.33 9.96 -18.59
C THR A 7 -3.77 10.87 -17.50
N ALA A 8 -3.46 12.12 -17.82
CA ALA A 8 -3.00 13.11 -16.84
C ALA A 8 -4.07 13.40 -15.78
N PHE A 9 -5.34 13.52 -16.19
CA PHE A 9 -6.46 13.71 -15.28
C PHE A 9 -6.65 12.51 -14.34
N ASN A 10 -6.62 11.28 -14.88
CA ASN A 10 -6.72 10.07 -14.06
C ASN A 10 -5.55 9.95 -13.08
N ALA A 11 -4.33 10.24 -13.51
CA ALA A 11 -3.16 10.28 -12.63
C ALA A 11 -3.32 11.32 -11.51
N ALA A 12 -3.84 12.51 -11.83
CA ALA A 12 -4.11 13.54 -10.83
C ALA A 12 -5.12 13.06 -9.76
N ILE A 13 -6.20 12.38 -10.17
CA ILE A 13 -7.17 11.78 -9.24
C ILE A 13 -6.48 10.76 -8.32
N VAL A 14 -5.77 9.79 -8.92
CA VAL A 14 -5.10 8.71 -8.18
C VAL A 14 -4.05 9.24 -7.22
N ILE A 15 -3.35 10.32 -7.57
CA ILE A 15 -2.38 10.96 -6.69
C ILE A 15 -3.08 11.76 -5.58
N THR A 16 -4.18 12.45 -5.88
CA THR A 16 -4.87 13.34 -4.92
C THR A 16 -5.52 12.57 -3.77
N ILE A 17 -6.09 11.40 -4.05
CA ILE A 17 -6.77 10.57 -3.04
C ILE A 17 -5.90 10.30 -1.80
N PRO A 18 -4.68 9.74 -1.90
CA PRO A 18 -3.83 9.48 -0.74
C PRO A 18 -3.46 10.76 0.03
N PHE A 19 -3.37 11.92 -0.62
CA PHE A 19 -3.14 13.19 0.07
C PHE A 19 -4.34 13.63 0.90
N ILE A 20 -5.55 13.62 0.32
CA ILE A 20 -6.79 13.97 1.03
C ILE A 20 -7.00 13.04 2.21
N VAL A 21 -6.88 11.74 1.94
CA VAL A 21 -7.03 10.68 2.93
C VAL A 21 -5.97 10.96 4.02
N SER A 22 -4.67 11.10 3.70
CA SER A 22 -3.62 11.30 4.72
C SER A 22 -3.81 12.55 5.57
N HIS A 23 -4.35 13.61 4.97
CA HIS A 23 -4.68 14.83 5.69
C HIS A 23 -5.80 14.59 6.72
N ILE A 24 -6.88 13.90 6.34
CA ILE A 24 -7.97 13.53 7.23
C ILE A 24 -7.47 12.61 8.35
N GLY A 25 -6.66 11.60 8.01
CA GLY A 25 -6.07 10.67 8.98
C GLY A 25 -5.24 11.38 10.05
N ASN A 26 -4.38 12.31 9.63
CA ASN A 26 -3.61 13.13 10.56
C ASN A 26 -4.50 13.99 11.45
N MET A 27 -5.52 14.67 10.89
CA MET A 27 -6.46 15.46 11.70
C MET A 27 -7.18 14.62 12.76
N LEU A 28 -7.61 13.42 12.41
CA LEU A 28 -8.27 12.50 13.34
C LEU A 28 -7.32 12.04 14.43
N LEU A 29 -6.08 11.68 14.08
CA LEU A 29 -5.06 11.27 15.06
C LEU A 29 -4.75 12.38 16.07
N TYR A 30 -4.59 13.64 15.63
CA TYR A 30 -4.37 14.76 16.54
C TYR A 30 -5.55 15.03 17.49
N LYS A 31 -6.78 14.63 17.12
CA LYS A 31 -7.95 14.76 18.00
C LYS A 31 -8.06 13.65 19.04
N VAL A 32 -7.61 12.45 18.69
CA VAL A 32 -7.76 11.26 19.55
C VAL A 32 -6.67 11.19 20.61
N VAL A 33 -5.49 11.77 20.35
CA VAL A 33 -4.26 11.43 21.06
C VAL A 33 -3.62 12.64 21.72
N GLN A 34 -3.04 12.41 22.90
CA GLN A 34 -2.23 13.41 23.60
C GLN A 34 -0.90 13.67 22.86
N GLN A 35 -0.33 14.87 23.01
CA GLN A 35 0.91 15.27 22.32
C GLN A 35 2.10 14.35 22.65
N GLU A 36 2.09 13.72 23.83
CA GLU A 36 3.13 12.81 24.31
C GLU A 36 3.25 11.52 23.50
N PHE A 37 2.16 11.06 22.89
CA PHE A 37 2.20 9.86 22.04
C PHE A 37 3.15 10.01 20.85
N PHE A 38 3.24 11.22 20.29
CA PHE A 38 4.16 11.50 19.19
C PHE A 38 5.63 11.44 19.61
N GLN A 39 5.92 11.44 20.92
CA GLN A 39 7.27 11.34 21.47
C GLN A 39 7.74 9.88 21.63
N VAL A 40 6.84 8.90 21.47
CA VAL A 40 7.15 7.46 21.61
C VAL A 40 7.18 6.80 20.21
N PRO A 41 8.33 6.85 19.50
CA PRO A 41 8.40 6.40 18.11
C PRO A 41 8.15 4.90 17.96
N ILE A 42 8.41 4.10 18.98
CA ILE A 42 8.27 2.64 18.90
C ILE A 42 6.82 2.20 18.65
N LEU A 43 5.84 2.83 19.29
CA LEU A 43 4.42 2.51 19.08
C LEU A 43 3.98 2.83 17.65
N ARG A 44 4.42 3.97 17.13
CA ARG A 44 4.12 4.38 15.75
C ARG A 44 4.76 3.43 14.75
N THR A 45 6.02 3.06 14.96
CA THR A 45 6.72 2.12 14.08
C THR A 45 6.04 0.76 14.09
N LEU A 46 5.70 0.22 15.27
CA LEU A 46 4.99 -1.06 15.38
C LEU A 46 3.61 -1.03 14.70
N ALA A 47 2.86 0.06 14.85
CA ALA A 47 1.57 0.22 14.18
C ALA A 47 1.72 0.32 12.65
N HIS A 48 2.70 1.08 12.15
CA HIS A 48 3.01 1.14 10.72
C HIS A 48 3.43 -0.23 10.17
N THR A 49 4.34 -0.94 10.84
CA THR A 49 4.80 -2.26 10.38
C THR A 49 3.65 -3.25 10.38
N GLN A 50 2.80 -3.25 11.41
CA GLN A 50 1.59 -4.07 11.43
C GLN A 50 0.69 -3.76 10.23
N GLY A 51 0.42 -2.48 9.95
CA GLY A 51 -0.40 -2.07 8.81
C GLY A 51 0.18 -2.49 7.47
N ILE A 52 1.47 -2.26 7.23
CA ILE A 52 2.16 -2.67 5.99
C ILE A 52 2.07 -4.18 5.79
N LEU A 53 2.43 -4.95 6.82
CA LEU A 53 2.40 -6.41 6.75
C LEU A 53 0.99 -6.94 6.54
N ALA A 54 0.00 -6.38 7.23
CA ALA A 54 -1.41 -6.73 7.06
C ALA A 54 -1.90 -6.43 5.64
N GLY A 55 -1.58 -5.25 5.10
CA GLY A 55 -1.96 -4.86 3.74
C GLY A 55 -1.34 -5.78 2.69
N LEU A 56 -0.04 -6.08 2.79
CA LEU A 56 0.64 -7.00 1.87
C LEU A 56 0.10 -8.42 1.95
N LEU A 57 -0.12 -8.94 3.17
CA LEU A 57 -0.67 -10.28 3.36
C LEU A 57 -2.09 -10.37 2.79
N LEU A 58 -2.92 -9.36 3.04
CA LEU A 58 -4.28 -9.31 2.52
C LEU A 58 -4.30 -9.30 0.98
N MET A 59 -3.43 -8.51 0.35
CA MET A 59 -3.28 -8.55 -1.11
C MET A 59 -2.82 -9.91 -1.60
N ARG A 60 -1.86 -10.54 -0.91
CA ARG A 60 -1.33 -11.85 -1.29
C ARG A 60 -2.39 -12.95 -1.28
N LEU A 61 -3.34 -12.86 -0.35
CA LEU A 61 -4.43 -13.82 -0.20
C LEU A 61 -5.58 -13.58 -1.19
N GLN A 62 -5.85 -12.33 -1.55
CA GLN A 62 -6.99 -11.96 -2.39
C GLN A 62 -6.65 -11.85 -3.88
N LEU A 63 -5.40 -11.53 -4.20
CA LEU A 63 -4.93 -11.39 -5.58
C LEU A 63 -4.10 -12.60 -5.96
N ASP A 64 -4.45 -13.20 -7.10
CA ASP A 64 -3.64 -14.25 -7.70
C ASP A 64 -2.24 -13.70 -8.05
N SER A 65 -1.25 -14.58 -7.99
CA SER A 65 0.13 -14.39 -8.45
C SER A 65 0.24 -13.75 -9.83
N SER A 66 -0.75 -14.01 -10.71
CA SER A 66 -0.82 -13.41 -12.05
C SER A 66 -0.89 -11.89 -12.05
N TYR A 67 -1.45 -11.26 -11.01
CA TYR A 67 -1.51 -9.79 -10.86
C TYR A 67 -0.16 -9.15 -10.57
N PHE A 68 0.79 -9.92 -10.04
CA PHE A 68 2.14 -9.47 -9.69
C PHE A 68 3.19 -9.84 -10.76
N ASN A 69 2.79 -10.60 -11.78
CA ASN A 69 3.69 -11.03 -12.85
C ASN A 69 3.85 -9.93 -13.90
N LEU A 70 5.05 -9.35 -14.00
CA LEU A 70 5.41 -8.28 -14.94
C LEU A 70 5.14 -8.65 -16.40
N GLU A 71 5.36 -9.90 -16.80
CA GLU A 71 5.11 -10.33 -18.18
C GLU A 71 3.62 -10.26 -18.52
N ARG A 72 2.76 -10.63 -17.57
CA ARG A 72 1.29 -10.58 -17.76
C ARG A 72 0.75 -9.16 -17.68
N ILE A 73 1.38 -8.30 -16.90
CA ILE A 73 0.97 -6.89 -16.78
C ILE A 73 0.98 -6.22 -18.15
N PHE A 74 2.00 -6.47 -18.99
CA PHE A 74 2.12 -5.78 -20.27
C PHE A 74 1.28 -6.37 -21.43
N LEU A 75 0.51 -7.43 -21.18
CA LEU A 75 -0.39 -8.01 -22.19
C LEU A 75 -1.61 -7.11 -22.40
N VAL A 76 -2.15 -7.12 -23.63
CA VAL A 76 -3.33 -6.31 -24.01
C VAL A 76 -4.54 -6.63 -23.12
N ASN A 77 -4.72 -7.90 -22.73
CA ASN A 77 -5.75 -8.35 -21.80
C ASN A 77 -5.15 -8.72 -20.43
N GLY A 78 -4.14 -7.98 -20.00
CA GLY A 78 -3.49 -8.17 -18.70
C GLY A 78 -4.42 -7.87 -17.52
N PRO A 79 -4.07 -8.33 -16.30
CA PRO A 79 -4.92 -8.18 -15.11
C PRO A 79 -5.14 -6.73 -14.67
N TRP A 80 -4.36 -5.79 -15.20
CA TRP A 80 -4.45 -4.35 -14.93
C TRP A 80 -5.10 -3.56 -16.08
N ASN A 81 -5.62 -4.24 -17.11
CA ASN A 81 -6.50 -3.62 -18.09
C ASN A 81 -7.87 -3.35 -17.48
N ILE A 82 -7.90 -2.34 -16.62
CA ILE A 82 -9.08 -1.91 -15.86
C ILE A 82 -9.24 -0.41 -15.95
N THR A 83 -10.49 0.04 -15.90
CA THR A 83 -10.84 1.45 -15.86
C THR A 83 -10.44 2.09 -14.53
N LEU A 84 -10.38 3.43 -14.48
CA LEU A 84 -10.14 4.16 -13.23
C LEU A 84 -11.18 3.80 -12.15
N TYR A 85 -12.43 3.60 -12.56
CA TYR A 85 -13.50 3.25 -11.64
C TYR A 85 -13.26 1.88 -10.99
N GLU A 86 -13.00 0.85 -11.81
CA GLU A 86 -12.68 -0.51 -11.33
C GLU A 86 -11.40 -0.52 -10.48
N PHE A 87 -10.40 0.29 -10.87
CA PHE A 87 -9.20 0.48 -10.06
C PHE A 87 -9.55 1.02 -8.66
N LEU A 88 -10.33 2.10 -8.57
CA LEU A 88 -10.64 2.73 -7.29
C LEU A 88 -11.62 1.92 -6.44
N MET A 89 -12.61 1.29 -7.05
CA MET A 89 -13.70 0.62 -6.32
C MET A 89 -13.38 -0.83 -5.97
N ASP A 90 -12.63 -1.54 -6.82
CA ASP A 90 -12.40 -2.98 -6.66
C ASP A 90 -10.97 -3.32 -6.24
N ARG A 91 -9.96 -2.64 -6.82
CA ARG A 91 -8.55 -3.03 -6.63
C ARG A 91 -7.83 -2.24 -5.54
N ALA A 92 -7.97 -0.93 -5.54
CA ALA A 92 -7.35 -0.05 -4.56
C ALA A 92 -8.17 0.05 -3.26
N ASN A 93 -9.40 -0.47 -3.27
CA ASN A 93 -10.30 -0.46 -2.14
C ASN A 93 -10.09 -1.65 -1.21
N VAL A 94 -9.35 -1.43 -0.11
CA VAL A 94 -9.13 -2.47 0.92
C VAL A 94 -10.41 -3.02 1.52
N PHE A 95 -11.50 -2.25 1.52
CA PHE A 95 -12.75 -2.69 2.14
C PHE A 95 -13.47 -3.77 1.33
N VAL A 96 -13.08 -4.02 0.08
CA VAL A 96 -13.61 -5.13 -0.74
C VAL A 96 -12.95 -6.46 -0.37
N TYR A 97 -11.75 -6.43 0.22
CA TYR A 97 -11.01 -7.62 0.58
C TYR A 97 -11.59 -8.28 1.84
N ASP A 98 -11.77 -9.61 1.80
CA ASP A 98 -12.18 -10.37 2.98
C ASP A 98 -11.04 -10.38 4.01
N SER A 99 -11.13 -9.51 5.01
CA SER A 99 -10.17 -9.39 6.11
C SER A 99 -10.18 -10.61 7.04
N PHE A 100 -11.26 -11.40 7.06
CA PHE A 100 -11.31 -12.64 7.83
C PHE A 100 -10.43 -13.74 7.23
N SER A 101 -9.99 -13.61 5.97
CA SER A 101 -9.03 -14.56 5.39
C SER A 101 -7.72 -14.60 6.19
N VAL A 102 -7.24 -13.45 6.68
CA VAL A 102 -6.05 -13.36 7.54
C VAL A 102 -6.28 -14.03 8.89
N LEU A 103 -7.49 -13.93 9.45
CA LEU A 103 -7.85 -14.60 10.70
C LEU A 103 -7.92 -16.12 10.54
N ARG A 104 -8.41 -16.62 9.39
CA ARG A 104 -8.47 -18.06 9.11
C ARG A 104 -7.08 -18.70 9.07
N LEU A 105 -6.05 -17.96 8.65
CA LEU A 105 -4.66 -18.43 8.65
C LEU A 105 -4.11 -18.73 10.05
N LEU A 106 -4.73 -18.21 11.12
CA LEU A 106 -4.36 -18.58 12.49
C LEU A 106 -4.62 -20.06 12.80
N GLY A 107 -5.49 -20.72 12.03
CA GLY A 107 -5.71 -22.17 12.10
C GLY A 107 -4.65 -23.00 11.39
N ASP A 108 -3.82 -22.37 10.55
CA ASP A 108 -2.80 -23.03 9.72
C ASP A 108 -1.38 -22.53 10.06
N VAL A 109 -1.09 -22.43 11.37
CA VAL A 109 0.19 -21.94 11.92
C VAL A 109 1.45 -22.60 11.34
N PRO A 110 1.48 -23.89 10.98
CA PRO A 110 2.68 -24.49 10.40
C PRO A 110 3.12 -23.86 9.07
N SER A 111 2.23 -23.15 8.37
CA SER A 111 2.56 -22.49 7.11
C SER A 111 3.24 -21.12 7.32
N ASN A 112 4.03 -20.68 6.35
CA ASN A 112 4.66 -19.35 6.38
C ASN A 112 3.62 -18.22 6.51
N GLU A 113 2.47 -18.37 5.84
CA GLU A 113 1.39 -17.39 5.87
C GLU A 113 0.68 -17.41 7.24
N GLY A 114 0.52 -18.59 7.85
CA GLY A 114 0.03 -18.74 9.22
C GLY A 114 0.94 -18.08 10.26
N LEU A 115 2.26 -18.27 10.15
CA LEU A 115 3.24 -17.59 11.02
C LEU A 115 3.16 -16.06 10.88
N LEU A 116 3.02 -15.55 9.65
CA LEU A 116 2.83 -14.12 9.42
C LEU A 116 1.50 -13.61 10.01
N ALA A 117 0.42 -14.37 9.88
CA ALA A 117 -0.86 -14.03 10.50
C ALA A 117 -0.75 -13.96 12.03
N VAL A 118 -0.05 -14.91 12.67
CA VAL A 118 0.21 -14.87 14.13
C VAL A 118 1.01 -13.62 14.51
N LEU A 119 2.04 -13.26 13.74
CA LEU A 119 2.81 -12.04 13.98
C LEU A 119 1.92 -10.79 13.91
N ILE A 120 1.07 -10.69 12.89
CA ILE A 120 0.25 -9.49 12.61
C ILE A 120 -0.95 -9.37 13.55
N VAL A 121 -1.62 -10.47 13.87
CA VAL A 121 -2.89 -10.47 14.62
C VAL A 121 -2.67 -10.67 16.12
N VAL A 122 -1.60 -11.36 16.52
CA VAL A 122 -1.37 -11.70 17.93
C VAL A 122 -0.18 -10.94 18.48
N ILE A 123 1.01 -11.12 17.91
CA ILE A 123 2.26 -10.61 18.50
C ILE A 123 2.31 -9.08 18.46
N LEU A 124 2.12 -8.46 17.30
CA LEU A 124 2.20 -6.99 17.15
C LEU A 124 1.13 -6.27 18.00
N PRO A 125 -0.16 -6.67 17.99
CA PRO A 125 -1.17 -6.08 18.87
C PRO A 125 -0.84 -6.25 20.35
N LEU A 126 -0.34 -7.41 20.76
CA LEU A 126 0.04 -7.66 22.15
C LEU A 126 1.21 -6.77 22.57
N LEU A 127 2.22 -6.59 21.70
CA LEU A 127 3.30 -5.63 21.94
C LEU A 127 2.77 -4.21 22.08
N LEU A 128 1.86 -3.77 21.21
CA LEU A 128 1.23 -2.46 21.30
C LEU A 128 0.49 -2.27 22.64
N VAL A 129 -0.22 -3.29 23.13
CA VAL A 129 -0.89 -3.27 24.45
C VAL A 129 0.12 -3.16 25.56
N VAL A 130 1.15 -4.01 25.57
CA VAL A 130 2.19 -4.00 26.61
C VAL A 130 2.92 -2.66 26.66
N PHE A 131 3.32 -2.12 25.50
CA PHE A 131 4.00 -0.83 25.44
C PHE A 131 3.06 0.31 25.86
N SER A 132 1.82 0.35 25.40
CA SER A 132 0.88 1.41 25.76
C SER A 132 0.59 1.44 27.27
N MET A 133 0.40 0.28 27.90
CA MET A 133 0.15 0.17 29.34
C MET A 133 1.41 0.42 30.18
N ARG A 134 2.61 0.30 29.60
CA ARG A 134 3.88 0.60 30.29
C ARG A 134 4.19 2.08 30.32
N PHE A 135 3.84 2.82 29.26
CA PHE A 135 4.17 4.23 29.13
C PHE A 135 3.09 5.16 29.69
N TRP A 136 1.82 4.74 29.73
CA TRP A 136 0.71 5.60 30.17
C TRP A 136 -0.23 4.91 31.16
N GLU A 137 -0.98 5.74 31.90
CA GLU A 137 -2.11 5.29 32.72
C GLU A 137 -3.25 4.73 31.84
N ARG A 138 -4.16 3.95 32.45
CA ARG A 138 -5.16 3.16 31.73
C ARG A 138 -6.00 3.97 30.72
N SER A 139 -6.43 5.18 31.07
CA SER A 139 -7.24 6.01 30.17
C SER A 139 -6.49 6.43 28.92
N ASP A 140 -5.21 6.78 29.08
CA ASP A 140 -4.38 7.28 27.99
C ASP A 140 -3.76 6.15 27.19
N ALA A 141 -3.48 5.00 27.82
CA ALA A 141 -3.11 3.77 27.14
C ALA A 141 -4.20 3.31 26.16
N VAL A 142 -5.48 3.41 26.52
CA VAL A 142 -6.59 3.08 25.60
C VAL A 142 -6.63 4.03 24.41
N ARG A 143 -6.41 5.34 24.63
CA ARG A 143 -6.33 6.33 23.54
C ARG A 143 -5.14 6.04 22.62
N ALA A 144 -3.98 5.72 23.18
CA ALA A 144 -2.79 5.32 22.44
C ALA A 144 -3.03 4.05 21.62
N LEU A 145 -3.73 3.06 22.18
CA LEU A 145 -4.11 1.85 21.47
C LEU A 145 -5.07 2.10 20.31
N LEU A 146 -6.10 2.92 20.51
CA LEU A 146 -7.01 3.32 19.43
C LEU A 146 -6.27 4.07 18.33
N ALA A 147 -5.31 4.91 18.68
CA ALA A 147 -4.45 5.59 17.72
C ALA A 147 -3.58 4.61 16.95
N SER A 148 -2.92 3.67 17.63
CA SER A 148 -2.10 2.64 16.99
C SER A 148 -2.94 1.75 16.07
N ALA A 149 -4.15 1.37 16.46
CA ALA A 149 -5.09 0.64 15.61
C ALA A 149 -5.48 1.48 14.37
N GLY A 150 -5.79 2.76 14.57
CA GLY A 150 -6.07 3.70 13.49
C GLY A 150 -4.89 3.82 12.52
N ILE A 151 -3.67 3.96 13.03
CA ILE A 151 -2.43 4.01 12.24
C ILE A 151 -2.21 2.70 11.47
N ALA A 152 -2.44 1.54 12.09
CA ALA A 152 -2.28 0.25 11.43
C ALA A 152 -3.29 0.09 10.28
N LEU A 153 -4.57 0.38 10.52
CA LEU A 153 -5.62 0.36 9.48
C LEU A 153 -5.30 1.35 8.36
N TRP A 154 -4.88 2.56 8.72
CA TRP A 154 -4.48 3.60 7.80
C TRP A 154 -3.35 3.16 6.87
N THR A 155 -2.31 2.60 7.48
CA THR A 155 -1.11 2.20 6.77
C THR A 155 -1.40 0.99 5.90
N GLY A 156 -2.22 0.03 6.37
CA GLY A 156 -2.68 -1.09 5.56
C GLY A 156 -3.46 -0.66 4.33
N TRP A 157 -4.40 0.29 4.49
CA TRP A 157 -5.11 0.91 3.37
C TRP A 157 -4.13 1.55 2.38
N PHE A 158 -3.20 2.35 2.88
CA PHE A 158 -2.21 3.04 2.05
C PHE A 158 -1.28 2.07 1.31
N THR A 159 -0.85 0.98 1.96
CA THR A 159 -0.02 -0.05 1.35
C THR A 159 -0.71 -0.69 0.17
N VAL A 160 -1.97 -1.12 0.32
CA VAL A 160 -2.73 -1.69 -0.80
C VAL A 160 -2.88 -0.68 -1.92
N TYR A 161 -3.29 0.54 -1.58
CA TYR A 161 -3.48 1.61 -2.54
C TYR A 161 -2.21 1.88 -3.36
N LEU A 162 -1.06 1.98 -2.68
CA LEU A 162 0.23 2.26 -3.29
C LEU A 162 0.66 1.13 -4.22
N VAL A 163 0.60 -0.12 -3.76
CA VAL A 163 1.00 -1.28 -4.58
C VAL A 163 0.12 -1.38 -5.83
N CYS A 164 -1.21 -1.27 -5.67
CA CYS A 164 -2.13 -1.25 -6.80
C CYS A 164 -1.85 -0.08 -7.75
N THR A 165 -1.60 1.11 -7.22
CA THR A 165 -1.28 2.30 -8.02
C THR A 165 -0.02 2.09 -8.84
N VAL A 166 1.03 1.51 -8.27
CA VAL A 166 2.28 1.22 -8.98
C VAL A 166 2.02 0.30 -10.17
N PHE A 167 1.31 -0.81 -9.96
CA PHE A 167 1.03 -1.75 -11.05
C PHE A 167 0.09 -1.19 -12.12
N TRP A 168 -0.96 -0.47 -11.72
CA TRP A 168 -1.88 0.18 -12.65
C TRP A 168 -1.18 1.29 -13.46
N THR A 169 -0.26 2.03 -12.84
CA THR A 169 0.56 3.04 -13.52
C THR A 169 1.55 2.40 -14.49
N LEU A 170 2.21 1.31 -14.10
CA LEU A 170 3.09 0.54 -15.00
C LEU A 170 2.35 0.04 -16.23
N TYR A 171 1.12 -0.46 -16.06
CA TYR A 171 0.26 -0.84 -17.18
C TYR A 171 -0.10 0.36 -18.06
N SER A 172 -0.58 1.45 -17.45
CA SER A 172 -1.01 2.66 -18.17
C SER A 172 0.14 3.32 -18.95
N LEU A 173 1.37 3.17 -18.46
CA LEU A 173 2.59 3.69 -19.09
C LEU A 173 3.28 2.70 -20.04
N ASN A 174 2.78 1.47 -20.22
CA ASN A 174 3.42 0.41 -21.01
C ASN A 174 3.96 0.90 -22.37
N PHE A 175 3.15 1.63 -23.13
CA PHE A 175 3.57 2.22 -24.41
C PHE A 175 4.68 3.29 -24.25
N TRP A 176 4.59 4.14 -23.25
CA TRP A 176 5.54 5.25 -23.01
C TRP A 176 6.86 4.78 -22.42
N ILE A 177 6.86 3.74 -21.58
CA ILE A 177 8.08 3.14 -21.02
C ILE A 177 8.88 2.48 -22.14
N LEU A 178 8.21 1.73 -23.03
CA LEU A 178 8.86 1.17 -24.22
C LEU A 178 9.39 2.27 -25.15
N GLY A 179 8.61 3.33 -25.37
CA GLY A 179 9.04 4.51 -26.14
C GLY A 179 10.29 5.19 -25.54
N LEU A 180 10.30 5.44 -24.23
CA LEU A 180 11.45 6.03 -23.53
C LEU A 180 12.67 5.11 -23.54
N ALA A 181 12.49 3.80 -23.38
CA ALA A 181 13.58 2.83 -23.46
C ALA A 181 14.21 2.81 -24.86
N VAL A 182 13.39 2.84 -25.92
CA VAL A 182 13.86 2.93 -27.30
C VAL A 182 14.61 4.24 -27.54
N LEU A 183 14.06 5.38 -27.09
CA LEU A 183 14.73 6.68 -27.20
C LEU A 183 16.05 6.72 -26.42
N TYR A 184 16.11 6.13 -25.23
CA TYR A 184 17.34 6.03 -24.44
C TYR A 184 18.41 5.17 -25.12
N ILE A 185 18.03 4.02 -25.69
CA ILE A 185 18.93 3.17 -26.48
C ILE A 185 19.44 3.93 -27.71
N GLN A 186 18.55 4.65 -28.41
CA GLN A 186 18.91 5.44 -29.59
C GLN A 186 19.85 6.60 -29.23
N TYR A 187 19.60 7.28 -28.11
CA TYR A 187 20.47 8.32 -27.56
C TYR A 187 21.86 7.78 -27.20
N ARG A 188 21.94 6.63 -26.51
CA ARG A 188 23.22 5.96 -26.20
C ARG A 188 23.99 5.56 -27.45
N LYS A 189 23.29 5.04 -28.49
CA LYS A 189 23.91 4.74 -29.79
C LYS A 189 24.41 5.99 -30.50
N SER A 190 23.65 7.09 -30.47
CA SER A 190 24.03 8.37 -31.06
C SER A 190 25.27 8.98 -30.39
N LEU A 191 25.42 8.84 -29.08
CA LEU A 191 26.61 9.31 -28.34
C LEU A 191 27.83 8.42 -28.57
N GLY A 192 27.65 7.12 -28.78
CA GLY A 192 28.74 6.17 -29.06
C GLY A 192 29.24 6.18 -30.51
N GLY A 193 28.48 6.75 -31.44
CA GLY A 193 28.81 6.79 -32.88
C GLY A 193 29.59 8.02 -33.35
N GLY A 194 29.86 9.00 -32.48
CA GLY A 194 30.53 10.27 -32.83
C GLY A 194 32.06 10.25 -32.80
N GLY A 195 32.69 9.08 -32.66
CA GLY A 195 34.16 8.92 -32.49
C GLY A 195 34.96 8.60 -33.74
N HIS A 196 34.40 8.75 -34.95
CA HIS A 196 35.10 8.54 -36.21
C HIS A 196 34.89 9.71 -37.17
N HIS A 197 35.61 10.79 -36.93
CA HIS A 197 36.02 11.74 -37.97
C HIS A 197 37.44 12.18 -37.70
#